data_AF-A0A819X4X1-F1
#
_entry.id   AF-A0A819X4X1-F1
#
_cell.length_a   1.000
_cell.length_b   1.000
_cell.length_c   1.000
_cell.angle_alpha   90.00
_cell.angle_beta   90.00
_cell.angle_gamma   90.00
#
_symmetry.space_group_name_H-M   'P 1'
#
loop_
_entity.id
_entity.type
_entity.pdbx_description
1 polymer ?
#
loop_
_entity_poly.entity_id
_entity_poly.type
_entity_poly.pdbx_seq_one_letter_code
_entity_poly.pdbx_strand_id
1 'polypeptide(L)'
;MVERRNSLFIVFVLVTQLAAQDIRSVYMSKEVGWQFQCSNTTCLPFATVAVSNIINCQVACLAQVQCNGATFYRSSSNCELFANVSNQNGNLSANMDTVTMIVIDGTRIPLATTSTSLTTISSTSSSTTSLTTNSSTTSSTTTTTTTTPFNSCNNLRWNQTGQIVAGTISGSNANQLKNPSCLYIDNNNTLYICDYDNNRVQRWFQGGATGVTVAGSSTGTQGSTSTLLRNPIDLTFDENGFMYVVDSNNNRVQRFAPNSTNGTTVVGTTGSTNALTGLNQPSAIDIDNNSNIYILDIGNTRLVEWAQNATNGTLLISDNSLNNDYDILLVPNSSNQIYISNQGGHAIYLWTFGASSPSMTLQTVNDSQNTLNNPTGIVLDPYGNLYVADRFNHRVVMYCVNSTVGIVVAEDNNSVPSLQEPVALAFDSDLNLYVLTRDNGQVVKLPRI
;
A
#
# COMPACT_ATOMS: atom_id res chain seq x y z
N MET A 1 -2.72 -53.55 -33.67
CA MET A 1 -3.88 -53.24 -32.81
C MET A 1 -3.57 -51.95 -32.06
N VAL A 2 -4.40 -50.92 -32.29
CA VAL A 2 -4.58 -49.64 -31.55
C VAL A 2 -3.29 -48.81 -31.34
N GLU A 3 -2.91 -47.83 -32.17
CA GLU A 3 -3.43 -46.44 -32.38
C GLU A 3 -3.33 -45.57 -31.10
N ARG A 4 -2.73 -44.37 -30.99
CA ARG A 4 -2.63 -43.12 -31.82
C ARG A 4 -1.28 -42.41 -31.44
N ARG A 5 -0.42 -41.77 -32.28
CA ARG A 5 -0.51 -40.63 -33.24
C ARG A 5 -1.10 -39.35 -32.59
N ASN A 6 -0.50 -38.16 -32.56
CA ASN A 6 0.14 -37.33 -33.60
C ASN A 6 0.88 -36.15 -32.90
N SER A 7 2.09 -35.75 -33.29
CA SER A 7 2.50 -34.93 -34.45
C SER A 7 2.40 -33.42 -34.23
N LEU A 8 3.60 -32.84 -34.18
CA LEU A 8 4.01 -31.43 -34.25
C LEU A 8 3.29 -30.66 -35.38
N PHE A 9 2.86 -29.43 -35.10
CA PHE A 9 2.54 -28.43 -36.13
C PHE A 9 3.47 -27.22 -35.96
N ILE A 10 4.25 -26.91 -37.00
CA ILE A 10 4.99 -25.66 -37.16
C ILE A 10 4.20 -24.80 -38.15
N VAL A 11 3.87 -23.56 -37.79
CA VAL A 11 3.26 -22.57 -38.68
C VAL A 11 4.22 -21.40 -38.84
N PHE A 12 4.62 -21.11 -40.08
CA PHE A 12 5.27 -19.85 -40.44
C PHE A 12 4.19 -18.83 -40.81
N VAL A 13 4.28 -17.62 -40.25
CA VAL A 13 3.51 -16.45 -40.73
C VAL A 13 4.49 -15.35 -41.06
N LEU A 14 4.37 -14.83 -42.29
CA LEU A 14 5.14 -13.73 -42.83
C LEU A 14 4.15 -12.61 -43.13
N VAL A 15 4.13 -11.53 -42.33
CA VAL A 15 3.44 -10.26 -42.70
C VAL A 15 4.15 -9.04 -42.10
N THR A 16 4.14 -7.99 -42.90
CA THR A 16 4.82 -6.69 -42.94
C THR A 16 4.36 -5.63 -41.91
N GLN A 17 5.30 -4.73 -41.62
CA GLN A 17 5.23 -3.42 -40.92
C GLN A 17 3.84 -2.88 -40.49
N LEU A 18 3.71 -2.65 -39.18
CA LEU A 18 2.93 -1.56 -38.55
C LEU A 18 3.60 -1.21 -37.21
N ALA A 19 3.58 0.07 -36.84
CA ALA A 19 4.27 0.61 -35.66
C ALA A 19 3.41 0.52 -34.39
N ALA A 20 4.07 0.24 -33.24
CA ALA A 20 3.90 0.87 -31.90
C ALA A 20 3.80 -0.08 -30.67
N GLN A 21 4.69 0.21 -29.70
CA GLN A 21 4.53 0.29 -28.22
C GLN A 21 4.87 -0.91 -27.31
N ASP A 22 5.52 -0.55 -26.19
CA ASP A 22 6.32 -1.35 -25.25
C ASP A 22 5.46 -2.13 -24.23
N ILE A 23 5.60 -3.45 -24.18
CA ILE A 23 5.12 -4.26 -23.04
C ILE A 23 6.18 -4.21 -21.93
N ARG A 24 5.85 -3.73 -20.73
CA ARG A 24 6.83 -3.57 -19.63
C ARG A 24 6.77 -4.60 -18.52
N SER A 25 5.66 -5.33 -18.31
CA SER A 25 5.56 -6.36 -17.25
C SER A 25 4.40 -7.35 -17.45
N VAL A 26 4.57 -8.61 -17.06
CA VAL A 26 3.50 -9.63 -16.96
C VAL A 26 3.48 -10.20 -15.54
N TYR A 27 2.28 -10.36 -14.96
CA TYR A 27 2.06 -10.85 -13.60
C TYR A 27 1.43 -12.24 -13.60
N MET A 28 1.87 -13.11 -12.69
CA MET A 28 1.28 -14.45 -12.49
C MET A 28 0.92 -14.60 -11.01
N SER A 29 -0.34 -14.90 -10.70
CA SER A 29 -0.78 -15.21 -9.33
C SER A 29 -1.04 -16.71 -9.12
N LYS A 30 -0.94 -17.09 -7.85
CA LYS A 30 -0.55 -18.38 -7.25
C LYS A 30 -1.53 -19.55 -7.42
N GLU A 31 -0.99 -20.76 -7.66
CA GLU A 31 -1.22 -21.95 -6.84
C GLU A 31 -0.11 -23.01 -7.06
N VAL A 32 0.31 -23.64 -5.95
CA VAL A 32 1.30 -24.72 -5.78
C VAL A 32 2.78 -24.32 -5.97
N GLY A 33 3.62 -24.72 -5.00
CA GLY A 33 5.05 -24.47 -4.99
C GLY A 33 5.79 -25.33 -6.02
N TRP A 34 6.43 -24.70 -7.00
CA TRP A 34 7.23 -25.37 -8.01
C TRP A 34 8.73 -25.19 -7.71
N GLN A 35 9.48 -26.29 -7.70
CA GLN A 35 10.93 -26.27 -7.78
C GLN A 35 11.34 -26.72 -9.18
N PHE A 36 12.24 -25.97 -9.81
CA PHE A 36 12.79 -26.25 -11.14
C PHE A 36 14.19 -26.81 -11.00
N GLN A 37 14.50 -27.89 -11.72
CA GLN A 37 15.88 -28.32 -11.92
C GLN A 37 16.36 -27.73 -13.26
N CYS A 38 17.39 -26.88 -13.19
CA CYS A 38 17.95 -26.24 -14.37
C CYS A 38 19.31 -26.87 -14.72
N SER A 39 19.51 -27.11 -16.01
CA SER A 39 20.82 -27.30 -16.63
C SER A 39 21.07 -26.13 -17.60
N ASN A 40 22.31 -25.99 -18.10
CA ASN A 40 22.75 -24.85 -18.91
C ASN A 40 21.90 -24.54 -20.16
N THR A 41 20.96 -25.40 -20.55
CA THR A 41 20.12 -25.21 -21.74
C THR A 41 18.62 -25.45 -21.53
N THR A 42 18.17 -25.97 -20.38
CA THR A 42 16.75 -26.31 -20.15
C THR A 42 16.39 -26.37 -18.65
N CYS A 43 15.23 -25.84 -18.27
CA CYS A 43 14.58 -26.08 -16.96
C CYS A 43 13.27 -26.86 -17.16
N LEU A 44 13.06 -27.91 -16.37
CA LEU A 44 11.85 -28.76 -16.39
C LEU A 44 11.13 -28.71 -15.03
N PRO A 45 9.79 -28.82 -14.97
CA PRO A 45 9.04 -28.88 -13.71
C PRO A 45 9.23 -30.25 -13.04
N PHE A 46 9.58 -30.25 -11.74
CA PHE A 46 9.75 -31.46 -10.94
C PHE A 46 8.41 -31.87 -10.30
N ALA A 47 7.97 -33.12 -10.50
CA ALA A 47 6.81 -33.68 -9.80
C ALA A 47 7.22 -34.21 -8.42
N THR A 48 6.37 -33.98 -7.42
CA THR A 48 6.57 -34.26 -5.99
C THR A 48 6.88 -35.73 -5.68
N VAL A 49 7.96 -35.96 -4.92
CA VAL A 49 8.13 -37.17 -4.09
C VAL A 49 7.88 -36.76 -2.63
N ALA A 50 7.08 -37.55 -1.91
CA ALA A 50 6.76 -37.35 -0.50
C ALA A 50 8.05 -37.25 0.34
N VAL A 51 8.23 -36.14 1.06
CA VAL A 51 9.39 -35.94 1.95
C VAL A 51 9.02 -36.41 3.35
N SER A 52 9.38 -37.64 3.67
CA SER A 52 9.66 -38.00 5.07
C SER A 52 11.16 -37.86 5.28
N ASN A 53 11.54 -37.08 6.31
CA ASN A 53 12.90 -36.91 6.85
C ASN A 53 13.87 -36.02 6.05
N ILE A 54 13.79 -34.68 6.22
CA ILE A 54 14.99 -33.82 6.24
C ILE A 54 14.83 -32.78 7.36
N ILE A 55 15.75 -32.85 8.32
CA ILE A 55 16.02 -31.86 9.37
C ILE A 55 17.14 -30.94 8.84
N ASN A 56 17.03 -29.63 9.06
CA ASN A 56 17.99 -28.56 8.72
C ASN A 56 18.23 -28.26 7.23
N CYS A 57 17.52 -27.25 6.71
CA CYS A 57 18.05 -26.34 5.69
C CYS A 57 17.40 -24.96 5.82
N GLN A 58 18.19 -23.95 6.22
CA GLN A 58 17.90 -22.56 5.92
C GLN A 58 18.12 -22.36 4.41
N VAL A 59 17.09 -21.93 3.67
CA VAL A 59 17.22 -21.60 2.25
C VAL A 59 17.17 -20.08 2.11
N ALA A 60 18.32 -19.51 1.76
CA ALA A 60 18.46 -18.10 1.44
C ALA A 60 17.71 -17.77 0.14
N CYS A 61 16.89 -16.71 0.19
CA CYS A 61 15.99 -16.26 -0.87
C CYS A 61 16.69 -15.40 -1.91
N LEU A 62 17.52 -15.96 -2.80
CA LEU A 62 17.97 -15.27 -4.02
C LEU A 62 18.21 -16.28 -5.15
N ALA A 63 17.34 -16.31 -6.16
CA ALA A 63 17.59 -17.03 -7.41
C ALA A 63 17.02 -16.25 -8.60
N GLN A 64 17.90 -15.86 -9.51
CA GLN A 64 17.58 -15.30 -10.83
C GLN A 64 17.64 -16.45 -11.85
N VAL A 65 16.62 -16.56 -12.72
CA VAL A 65 16.62 -17.53 -13.83
C VAL A 65 16.44 -16.79 -15.14
N GLN A 66 17.32 -17.06 -16.11
CA GLN A 66 17.23 -16.52 -17.47
C GLN A 66 16.82 -17.63 -18.45
N CYS A 67 15.76 -17.39 -19.23
CA CYS A 67 15.32 -18.27 -20.31
C CYS A 67 14.90 -17.43 -21.53
N ASN A 68 15.52 -17.68 -22.69
CA ASN A 68 15.14 -17.08 -24.00
C ASN A 68 14.85 -15.57 -23.97
N GLY A 69 15.72 -14.77 -23.34
CA GLY A 69 15.60 -13.31 -23.31
C GLY A 69 14.62 -12.73 -22.28
N ALA A 70 13.89 -13.58 -21.55
CA ALA A 70 13.10 -13.17 -20.39
C ALA A 70 13.91 -13.35 -19.10
N THR A 71 13.88 -12.35 -18.23
CA THR A 71 14.48 -12.43 -16.89
C THR A 71 13.36 -12.56 -15.86
N PHE A 72 13.45 -13.61 -15.05
CA PHE A 72 12.46 -13.88 -14.01
C PHE A 72 12.98 -13.47 -12.63
N TYR A 73 12.16 -12.71 -11.92
CA TYR A 73 12.41 -12.31 -10.53
C TYR A 73 11.39 -12.98 -9.62
N ARG A 74 11.81 -13.28 -8.39
CA ARG A 74 10.93 -13.70 -7.31
C ARG A 74 10.96 -12.63 -6.22
N SER A 75 9.79 -12.09 -5.87
CA SER A 75 9.68 -11.18 -4.72
C SER A 75 9.76 -11.98 -3.40
N SER A 76 10.41 -11.40 -2.40
CA SER A 76 10.70 -12.03 -1.11
C SER A 76 9.57 -11.93 -0.08
N SER A 77 8.48 -11.21 -0.37
CA SER A 77 7.34 -11.06 0.56
C SER A 77 6.07 -11.77 0.11
N ASN A 78 5.95 -12.09 -1.18
CA ASN A 78 4.94 -12.98 -1.75
C ASN A 78 5.60 -13.76 -2.88
N CYS A 79 5.36 -15.08 -2.98
CA CYS A 79 5.91 -15.92 -4.04
C CYS A 79 5.25 -15.61 -5.40
N GLU A 80 5.42 -14.39 -5.88
CA GLU A 80 5.02 -13.90 -7.18
C GLU A 80 6.24 -13.91 -8.10
N LEU A 81 5.98 -14.28 -9.35
CA LEU A 81 7.00 -14.47 -10.36
C LEU A 81 6.82 -13.40 -11.43
N PHE A 82 7.82 -12.54 -11.57
CA PHE A 82 7.80 -11.41 -12.48
C PHE A 82 8.52 -11.80 -13.76
N ALA A 83 7.92 -11.57 -14.92
CA ALA A 83 8.60 -11.68 -16.20
C ALA A 83 8.81 -10.28 -16.78
N ASN A 84 10.06 -9.89 -16.97
CA ASN A 84 10.42 -8.69 -17.71
C ASN A 84 10.69 -9.07 -19.17
N VAL A 85 9.84 -8.61 -20.09
CA VAL A 85 9.88 -9.00 -21.50
C VAL A 85 10.28 -7.77 -22.32
N SER A 86 11.56 -7.64 -22.63
CA SER A 86 12.04 -6.63 -23.57
C SER A 86 12.33 -7.29 -24.91
N ASN A 87 11.36 -7.27 -25.82
CA ASN A 87 11.69 -7.33 -27.25
C ASN A 87 10.80 -6.38 -28.04
N GLN A 88 11.38 -5.73 -29.06
CA GLN A 88 10.75 -4.68 -29.85
C GLN A 88 9.79 -5.16 -30.94
N ASN A 89 9.38 -6.44 -30.94
CA ASN A 89 8.50 -6.98 -31.98
C ASN A 89 7.43 -7.86 -31.33
N GLY A 90 6.31 -7.21 -30.99
CA GLY A 90 5.21 -7.78 -30.24
C GLY A 90 4.68 -9.11 -30.80
N ASN A 91 4.89 -10.17 -30.03
CA ASN A 91 3.90 -11.20 -29.75
C ASN A 91 4.38 -12.03 -28.54
N LEU A 92 3.58 -12.07 -27.49
CA LEU A 92 3.79 -12.95 -26.34
C LEU A 92 3.04 -14.26 -26.57
N SER A 93 3.79 -15.36 -26.75
CA SER A 93 3.26 -16.72 -26.77
C SER A 93 3.54 -17.35 -25.40
N ALA A 94 2.57 -17.31 -24.49
CA ALA A 94 2.61 -18.09 -23.26
C ALA A 94 1.66 -19.29 -23.39
N ASN A 95 2.20 -20.51 -23.31
CA ASN A 95 1.40 -21.72 -23.18
C ASN A 95 1.53 -22.22 -21.74
N MET A 96 0.75 -21.64 -20.84
CA MET A 96 0.71 -22.03 -19.43
C MET A 96 -0.72 -21.88 -18.90
N ASP A 97 -1.20 -22.91 -18.19
CA ASP A 97 -2.57 -23.05 -17.70
C ASP A 97 -2.95 -22.09 -16.55
N THR A 98 -2.15 -21.06 -16.24
CA THR A 98 -2.26 -20.27 -15.00
C THR A 98 -2.00 -18.76 -15.16
N VAL A 99 -2.28 -18.16 -16.32
CA VAL A 99 -2.22 -16.69 -16.45
C VAL A 99 -3.57 -16.10 -16.01
N THR A 100 -3.59 -15.42 -14.87
CA THR A 100 -4.81 -14.83 -14.27
C THR A 100 -4.98 -13.34 -14.60
N MET A 101 -3.90 -12.63 -14.95
CA MET A 101 -3.94 -11.17 -15.17
C MET A 101 -2.83 -10.71 -16.13
N ILE A 102 -3.15 -9.78 -17.04
CA ILE A 102 -2.18 -9.07 -17.88
C ILE A 102 -2.30 -7.55 -17.63
N VAL A 103 -1.17 -6.83 -17.63
CA VAL A 103 -1.14 -5.36 -17.50
C VAL A 103 -0.52 -4.73 -18.74
N ILE A 104 -1.23 -3.81 -19.39
CA ILE A 104 -0.76 -3.06 -20.57
C ILE A 104 -1.00 -1.58 -20.29
N ASP A 105 0.04 -0.74 -20.36
CA ASP A 105 -0.03 0.70 -20.10
C ASP A 105 -0.80 1.07 -18.82
N GLY A 106 -0.54 0.32 -17.73
CA GLY A 106 -1.22 0.50 -16.43
C GLY A 106 -2.64 -0.08 -16.35
N THR A 107 -3.20 -0.57 -17.45
CA THR A 107 -4.55 -1.19 -17.49
C THR A 107 -4.45 -2.68 -17.17
N ARG A 108 -5.16 -3.13 -16.12
CA ARG A 108 -5.24 -4.55 -15.73
C ARG A 108 -6.38 -5.26 -16.48
N ILE A 109 -6.09 -6.40 -17.11
CA ILE A 109 -7.03 -7.25 -17.84
C ILE A 109 -7.09 -8.63 -17.15
N PRO A 110 -8.22 -9.00 -16.53
CA PRO A 110 -8.40 -10.34 -15.97
C PRO A 110 -8.69 -11.35 -17.10
N LEU A 111 -8.04 -12.51 -17.08
CA LEU A 111 -8.35 -13.60 -18.02
C LEU A 111 -9.21 -14.66 -17.34
N ALA A 112 -10.31 -15.05 -17.99
CA ALA A 112 -11.13 -16.17 -17.54
C ALA A 112 -10.34 -17.48 -17.73
N THR A 113 -10.34 -18.31 -16.69
CA THR A 113 -9.72 -19.63 -16.67
C THR A 113 -10.45 -20.58 -17.61
N THR A 114 -10.11 -20.57 -18.89
CA THR A 114 -10.42 -21.69 -19.77
C THR A 114 -9.16 -22.14 -20.48
N SER A 115 -8.87 -23.42 -20.31
CA SER A 115 -7.75 -24.14 -20.90
C SER A 115 -7.82 -24.12 -22.42
N THR A 116 -7.28 -23.09 -23.06
CA THR A 116 -7.06 -23.07 -24.50
C THR A 116 -5.75 -22.36 -24.80
N SER A 117 -4.83 -23.12 -25.39
CA SER A 117 -3.54 -22.66 -25.85
C SER A 117 -3.66 -21.61 -26.96
N LEU A 118 -2.72 -20.67 -26.97
CA LEU A 118 -2.47 -19.61 -27.96
C LEU A 118 -3.48 -18.45 -27.97
N THR A 119 -3.13 -17.40 -27.24
CA THR A 119 -3.70 -16.06 -27.32
C THR A 119 -2.74 -15.13 -28.06
N THR A 120 -3.16 -14.58 -29.19
CA THR A 120 -2.50 -13.42 -29.83
C THR A 120 -3.21 -12.16 -29.37
N ILE A 121 -2.47 -11.23 -28.77
CA ILE A 121 -2.99 -9.95 -28.29
C ILE A 121 -2.48 -8.85 -29.22
N SER A 122 -3.39 -8.16 -29.90
CA SER A 122 -3.06 -7.01 -30.75
C SER A 122 -3.83 -5.77 -30.25
N SER A 123 -3.11 -4.71 -29.91
CA SER A 123 -3.70 -3.41 -29.61
C SER A 123 -3.79 -2.56 -30.87
N THR A 124 -4.99 -2.11 -31.25
CA THR A 124 -5.16 -1.03 -32.22
C THR A 124 -5.40 0.28 -31.48
N SER A 125 -4.77 1.34 -31.97
CA SER A 125 -4.78 2.69 -31.38
C SER A 125 -6.19 3.18 -31.04
N SER A 126 -6.30 3.82 -29.87
CA SER A 126 -7.46 4.48 -29.25
C SER A 126 -8.56 3.56 -28.72
N SER A 127 -8.64 3.53 -27.38
CA SER A 127 -9.77 3.14 -26.51
C SER A 127 -10.42 1.76 -26.67
N THR A 128 -9.88 0.86 -27.50
CA THR A 128 -10.40 -0.51 -27.63
C THR A 128 -9.28 -1.55 -27.71
N THR A 129 -9.19 -2.41 -26.68
CA THR A 129 -8.35 -3.61 -26.72
C THR A 129 -9.22 -4.78 -27.17
N SER A 130 -8.89 -5.40 -28.29
CA SER A 130 -9.62 -6.57 -28.80
C SER A 130 -8.82 -7.84 -28.51
N LEU A 131 -9.44 -8.78 -27.80
CA LEU A 131 -8.90 -10.12 -27.59
C LEU A 131 -9.40 -11.02 -28.71
N THR A 132 -8.49 -11.67 -29.43
CA THR A 132 -8.83 -12.74 -30.39
C THR A 132 -8.30 -14.07 -29.84
N THR A 133 -9.22 -15.00 -29.57
CA THR A 133 -8.89 -16.38 -29.23
C THR A 133 -9.13 -17.25 -30.46
N ASN A 134 -8.10 -17.93 -30.96
CA ASN A 134 -8.26 -18.90 -32.04
C ASN A 134 -8.28 -20.30 -31.44
N SER A 135 -9.47 -20.91 -31.37
CA SER A 135 -9.60 -22.33 -31.04
C SER A 135 -9.29 -23.19 -32.28
N SER A 136 -8.48 -24.23 -32.10
CA SER A 136 -8.04 -25.14 -33.17
C SER A 136 -9.10 -26.18 -33.59
N THR A 137 -10.37 -26.00 -33.24
CA THR A 137 -11.47 -26.85 -33.71
C THR A 137 -12.59 -26.02 -34.32
N THR A 138 -12.69 -26.08 -35.66
CA THR A 138 -13.85 -25.74 -36.52
C THR A 138 -14.97 -24.90 -35.90
N SER A 139 -14.75 -23.58 -35.88
CA SER A 139 -15.71 -22.46 -35.94
C SER A 139 -15.09 -21.31 -35.12
N SER A 140 -14.55 -20.32 -35.82
CA SER A 140 -14.04 -19.10 -35.20
C SER A 140 -15.22 -18.27 -34.68
N THR A 141 -15.48 -18.36 -33.37
CA THR A 141 -16.42 -17.45 -32.71
C THR A 141 -15.65 -16.20 -32.29
N THR A 142 -15.85 -15.09 -33.01
CA THR A 142 -15.29 -13.79 -32.62
C THR A 142 -16.07 -13.27 -31.42
N THR A 143 -15.53 -13.46 -30.22
CA THR A 143 -16.11 -12.87 -29.01
C THR A 143 -15.45 -11.51 -28.77
N THR A 144 -16.07 -10.44 -29.24
CA THR A 144 -15.67 -9.08 -28.86
C THR A 144 -16.09 -8.82 -27.43
N THR A 145 -15.20 -9.08 -26.47
CA THR A 145 -15.35 -8.56 -25.11
C THR A 145 -14.84 -7.13 -25.09
N THR A 146 -15.75 -6.17 -25.03
CA THR A 146 -15.42 -4.79 -24.68
C THR A 146 -15.10 -4.76 -23.18
N THR A 147 -13.84 -4.99 -22.81
CA THR A 147 -13.38 -4.66 -21.46
C THR A 147 -13.10 -3.17 -21.45
N THR A 148 -13.99 -2.39 -20.86
CA THR A 148 -13.60 -1.06 -20.39
C THR A 148 -12.40 -1.24 -19.47
N PRO A 149 -11.32 -0.44 -19.60
CA PRO A 149 -10.28 -0.38 -18.59
C PRO A 149 -10.91 -0.38 -17.20
N PHE A 150 -10.38 -1.15 -16.25
CA PHE A 150 -10.80 -1.15 -14.85
C PHE A 150 -10.43 0.20 -14.23
N ASN A 151 -11.14 1.24 -14.68
CA ASN A 151 -10.82 2.64 -14.51
C ASN A 151 -12.09 3.36 -14.08
N SER A 152 -12.74 2.79 -13.07
CA SER A 152 -13.95 3.35 -12.51
C SER A 152 -13.77 3.43 -11.01
N CYS A 153 -13.39 4.63 -10.57
CA CYS A 153 -13.59 5.19 -9.23
C CYS A 153 -14.87 4.71 -8.50
N ASN A 154 -15.88 4.27 -9.27
CA ASN A 154 -17.21 3.93 -8.77
C ASN A 154 -17.40 2.44 -8.39
N ASN A 155 -16.38 1.59 -8.56
CA ASN A 155 -16.48 0.15 -8.31
C ASN A 155 -15.98 -0.28 -6.93
N LEU A 156 -15.25 0.57 -6.20
CA LEU A 156 -14.93 0.33 -4.80
C LEU A 156 -16.00 0.98 -3.94
N ARG A 157 -16.74 0.13 -3.23
CA ARG A 157 -17.80 0.54 -2.30
C ARG A 157 -17.63 -0.25 -1.02
N TRP A 158 -18.08 0.34 0.08
CA TRP A 158 -18.07 -0.31 1.37
C TRP A 158 -19.46 -0.31 1.98
N ASN A 159 -19.77 -1.38 2.69
CA ASN A 159 -20.97 -1.46 3.51
C ASN A 159 -20.83 -0.53 4.71
N GLN A 160 -21.53 0.60 4.68
CA GLN A 160 -21.49 1.62 5.72
C GLN A 160 -22.13 1.18 7.05
N THR A 161 -22.80 0.02 7.12
CA THR A 161 -23.24 -0.51 8.43
C THR A 161 -22.06 -0.80 9.35
N GLY A 162 -20.89 -1.16 8.80
CA GLY A 162 -19.63 -1.28 9.53
C GLY A 162 -19.64 -2.21 10.75
N GLN A 163 -18.49 -2.34 11.39
CA GLN A 163 -18.33 -3.01 12.68
C GLN A 163 -17.22 -2.33 13.50
N ILE A 164 -17.46 -2.12 14.79
CA ILE A 164 -16.41 -1.68 15.72
C ILE A 164 -15.46 -2.86 15.95
N VAL A 165 -14.17 -2.67 15.66
CA VAL A 165 -13.15 -3.71 15.76
C VAL A 165 -12.06 -3.42 16.79
N ALA A 166 -11.95 -2.16 17.26
CA ALA A 166 -11.09 -1.78 18.37
C ALA A 166 -11.65 -0.51 19.04
N GLY A 167 -11.44 -0.38 20.35
CA GLY A 167 -11.97 0.73 21.15
C GLY A 167 -13.49 0.67 21.34
N THR A 168 -13.98 0.75 22.58
CA THR A 168 -15.43 0.75 22.84
C THR A 168 -15.98 2.14 23.10
N ILE A 169 -15.22 2.95 23.83
CA ILE A 169 -15.51 4.32 24.22
C ILE A 169 -14.18 5.01 24.55
N SER A 170 -14.21 6.34 24.60
CA SER A 170 -13.06 7.13 25.03
C SER A 170 -12.64 6.79 26.48
N GLY A 171 -11.37 6.47 26.70
CA GLY A 171 -10.86 6.09 28.03
C GLY A 171 -9.47 5.45 28.01
N SER A 172 -9.02 4.95 29.16
CA SER A 172 -7.65 4.44 29.37
C SER A 172 -7.56 2.93 29.64
N ASN A 173 -8.68 2.24 29.80
CA ASN A 173 -8.69 0.79 29.95
C ASN A 173 -8.14 0.09 28.69
N ALA A 174 -7.82 -1.19 28.80
CA ALA A 174 -7.23 -1.95 27.68
C ALA A 174 -8.18 -2.07 26.47
N ASN A 175 -9.50 -1.97 26.65
CA ASN A 175 -10.51 -1.94 25.60
C ASN A 175 -10.89 -0.52 25.13
N GLN A 176 -10.22 0.51 25.63
CA GLN A 176 -10.54 1.92 25.37
C GLN A 176 -9.34 2.63 24.74
N LEU A 177 -9.62 3.69 24.00
CA LEU A 177 -8.65 4.60 23.39
C LEU A 177 -9.00 6.02 23.80
N LYS A 178 -8.03 6.94 23.88
CA LYS A 178 -8.27 8.33 24.23
C LYS A 178 -7.55 9.25 23.24
N ASN A 179 -8.35 10.01 22.48
CA ASN A 179 -7.88 10.88 21.40
C ASN A 179 -6.89 10.18 20.45
N PRO A 180 -7.16 8.96 19.98
CA PRO A 180 -6.19 8.23 19.17
C PRO A 180 -5.89 8.98 17.86
N SER A 181 -4.66 8.85 17.35
CA SER A 181 -4.15 9.70 16.26
C SER A 181 -3.73 8.96 14.99
N CYS A 182 -3.31 7.70 15.11
CA CYS A 182 -2.79 6.92 13.98
C CYS A 182 -3.37 5.51 13.98
N LEU A 183 -3.43 4.90 12.80
CA LEU A 183 -3.85 3.52 12.59
C LEU A 183 -2.98 2.87 11.52
N TYR A 184 -2.36 1.74 11.86
CA TYR A 184 -1.65 0.88 10.91
C TYR A 184 -2.23 -0.54 10.99
N ILE A 185 -2.26 -1.24 9.85
CA ILE A 185 -2.69 -2.63 9.76
C ILE A 185 -1.58 -3.44 9.11
N ASP A 186 -1.13 -4.49 9.79
CA ASP A 186 -0.15 -5.41 9.22
C ASP A 186 -0.80 -6.46 8.31
N ASN A 187 0.03 -7.22 7.58
CA ASN A 187 -0.43 -8.29 6.68
C ASN A 187 -1.20 -9.43 7.37
N ASN A 188 -1.20 -9.49 8.70
CA ASN A 188 -1.98 -10.45 9.48
C ASN A 188 -3.29 -9.84 10.00
N ASN A 189 -3.69 -8.67 9.51
CA ASN A 189 -4.84 -7.89 9.96
C ASN A 189 -4.76 -7.52 11.45
N THR A 190 -3.54 -7.33 11.97
CA THR A 190 -3.33 -6.80 13.32
C THR A 190 -3.29 -5.28 13.26
N LEU A 191 -4.07 -4.63 14.12
CA LEU A 191 -4.18 -3.18 14.19
C LEU A 191 -3.14 -2.65 15.19
N TYR A 192 -2.48 -1.57 14.83
CA TYR A 192 -1.60 -0.79 15.70
C TYR A 192 -2.12 0.64 15.75
N ILE A 193 -2.35 1.14 16.97
CA ILE A 193 -3.06 2.41 17.19
C ILE A 193 -2.23 3.28 18.11
N CYS A 194 -1.95 4.51 17.69
CA CYS A 194 -1.40 5.54 18.56
C CYS A 194 -2.51 6.04 19.49
N ASP A 195 -2.47 5.60 20.75
CA ASP A 195 -3.41 6.01 21.79
C ASP A 195 -2.85 7.27 22.48
N TYR A 196 -2.91 8.37 21.72
CA TYR A 196 -2.15 9.62 21.92
C TYR A 196 -2.19 10.15 23.36
N ASP A 197 -3.38 10.34 23.93
CA ASP A 197 -3.51 10.90 25.29
C ASP A 197 -3.21 9.89 26.40
N ASN A 198 -3.20 8.60 26.05
CA ASN A 198 -2.75 7.53 26.93
C ASN A 198 -1.25 7.21 26.73
N ASN A 199 -0.49 8.00 25.96
CA ASN A 199 0.97 7.88 25.83
C ASN A 199 1.47 6.46 25.51
N ARG A 200 0.72 5.74 24.67
CA ARG A 200 1.01 4.34 24.35
C ARG A 200 0.64 4.01 22.91
N VAL A 201 1.23 2.93 22.40
CA VAL A 201 0.80 2.27 21.17
C VAL A 201 0.13 0.96 21.55
N GLN A 202 -1.10 0.77 21.09
CA GLN A 202 -1.89 -0.43 21.35
C GLN A 202 -1.92 -1.32 20.11
N ARG A 203 -1.66 -2.61 20.31
CA ARG A 203 -1.85 -3.67 19.31
C ARG A 203 -3.17 -4.39 19.56
N TRP A 204 -4.02 -4.47 18.55
CA TRP A 204 -5.29 -5.19 18.58
C TRP A 204 -5.27 -6.34 17.57
N PHE A 205 -5.50 -7.56 18.06
CA PHE A 205 -5.74 -8.70 17.18
C PHE A 205 -7.16 -8.64 16.63
N GLN A 206 -7.34 -9.13 15.40
CA GLN A 206 -8.67 -9.24 14.79
C GLN A 206 -9.61 -10.05 15.71
N GLY A 207 -10.75 -9.46 16.08
CA GLY A 207 -11.73 -10.06 16.99
C GLY A 207 -11.35 -10.04 18.49
N GLY A 208 -10.23 -9.42 18.85
CA GLY A 208 -9.81 -9.27 20.25
C GLY A 208 -10.62 -8.20 21.00
N ALA A 209 -11.03 -8.50 22.24
CA ALA A 209 -11.83 -7.57 23.06
C ALA A 209 -11.01 -6.39 23.63
N THR A 210 -9.68 -6.52 23.71
CA THR A 210 -8.78 -5.56 24.37
C THR A 210 -7.47 -5.45 23.59
N GLY A 211 -6.87 -4.26 23.61
CA GLY A 211 -5.54 -4.01 23.07
C GLY A 211 -4.44 -4.40 24.04
N VAL A 212 -3.28 -4.71 23.48
CA VAL A 212 -2.02 -4.99 24.21
C VAL A 212 -1.07 -3.83 23.98
N THR A 213 -0.56 -3.22 25.05
CA THR A 213 0.43 -2.14 24.93
C THR A 213 1.75 -2.71 24.40
N VAL A 214 2.20 -2.21 23.25
CA VAL A 214 3.45 -2.64 22.58
C VAL A 214 4.55 -1.58 22.65
N ALA A 215 4.21 -0.32 22.90
CA ALA A 215 5.16 0.74 23.21
C ALA A 215 4.53 1.77 24.16
N GLY A 216 5.35 2.43 24.98
CA GLY A 216 4.88 3.34 26.03
C GLY A 216 4.41 2.61 27.29
N SER A 217 3.59 3.28 28.09
CA SER A 217 3.11 2.73 29.37
C SER A 217 1.69 2.20 29.29
N SER A 218 1.44 1.00 29.82
CA SER A 218 0.10 0.43 29.92
C SER A 218 -0.82 1.23 30.86
N THR A 219 -0.25 1.99 31.80
CA THR A 219 -0.97 2.90 32.71
C THR A 219 -1.10 4.33 32.18
N GLY A 220 -0.55 4.59 30.99
CA GLY A 220 -0.52 5.90 30.35
C GLY A 220 0.44 6.92 30.94
N THR A 221 1.37 6.47 31.79
CA THR A 221 2.49 7.30 32.26
C THR A 221 3.35 7.78 31.10
N GLN A 222 3.40 9.09 30.89
CA GLN A 222 4.31 9.71 29.94
C GLN A 222 5.75 9.74 30.45
N GLY A 223 6.72 9.74 29.54
CA GLY A 223 8.14 9.90 29.86
C GLY A 223 9.03 9.90 28.63
N SER A 224 10.34 10.03 28.83
CA SER A 224 11.35 10.12 27.76
C SER A 224 12.39 8.98 27.81
N THR A 225 12.23 8.01 28.71
CA THR A 225 13.07 6.80 28.72
C THR A 225 12.81 5.96 27.45
N SER A 226 13.61 4.91 27.24
CA SER A 226 13.46 4.04 26.06
C SER A 226 12.14 3.26 26.03
N THR A 227 11.46 3.11 27.17
CA THR A 227 10.21 2.35 27.29
C THR A 227 8.97 3.25 27.43
N LEU A 228 9.16 4.56 27.54
CA LEU A 228 8.07 5.52 27.72
C LEU A 228 7.96 6.42 26.49
N LEU A 229 6.73 6.84 26.21
CA LEU A 229 6.40 7.78 25.15
C LEU A 229 5.72 9.00 25.77
N ARG A 230 5.59 10.06 24.99
CA ARG A 230 4.82 11.24 25.30
C ARG A 230 4.09 11.68 24.05
N ASN A 231 2.78 11.45 24.04
CA ASN A 231 1.89 11.80 22.93
C ASN A 231 2.39 11.24 21.59
N PRO A 232 2.46 9.91 21.43
CA PRO A 232 2.79 9.31 20.15
C PRO A 232 1.71 9.68 19.14
N ILE A 233 2.11 10.27 18.02
CA ILE A 233 1.16 10.86 17.06
C ILE A 233 1.00 10.01 15.81
N ASP A 234 2.08 9.36 15.36
CA ASP A 234 2.10 8.55 14.16
C ASP A 234 3.08 7.36 14.29
N LEU A 235 2.87 6.33 13.48
CA LEU A 235 3.74 5.16 13.41
C LEU A 235 3.77 4.52 12.04
N THR A 236 4.88 3.85 11.73
CA THR A 236 5.01 3.00 10.54
C THR A 236 5.90 1.79 10.84
N PHE A 237 5.97 0.85 9.89
CA PHE A 237 6.80 -0.35 9.98
C PHE A 237 7.73 -0.44 8.77
N ASP A 238 8.95 -0.93 8.99
CA ASP A 238 9.81 -1.35 7.88
C ASP A 238 9.54 -2.81 7.45
N GLU A 239 10.13 -3.22 6.33
CA GLU A 239 9.99 -4.58 5.77
C GLU A 239 10.51 -5.68 6.72
N ASN A 240 11.35 -5.34 7.70
CA ASN A 240 11.87 -6.27 8.71
C ASN A 240 10.97 -6.34 9.96
N GLY A 241 9.88 -5.59 9.99
CA GLY A 241 8.91 -5.57 11.08
C GLY A 241 9.33 -4.70 12.27
N PHE A 242 10.31 -3.81 12.13
CA PHE A 242 10.58 -2.82 13.17
C PHE A 242 9.50 -1.74 13.12
N MET A 243 8.97 -1.39 14.30
CA MET A 243 8.00 -0.32 14.46
C MET A 243 8.71 0.99 14.74
N TYR A 244 8.36 2.05 14.01
CA TYR A 244 8.87 3.40 14.21
C TYR A 244 7.72 4.26 14.71
N VAL A 245 7.90 4.92 15.84
CA VAL A 245 6.86 5.72 16.49
C VAL A 245 7.34 7.17 16.61
N VAL A 246 6.55 8.11 16.11
CA VAL A 246 6.76 9.54 16.28
C VAL A 246 6.34 9.92 17.70
N ASP A 247 7.34 10.06 18.57
CA ASP A 247 7.19 10.43 19.97
C ASP A 247 7.20 11.96 20.09
N SER A 248 6.12 12.58 19.60
CA SER A 248 6.06 13.99 19.18
C SER A 248 6.51 14.96 20.26
N ASN A 249 5.97 14.85 21.47
CA ASN A 249 6.30 15.76 22.57
C ASN A 249 7.64 15.45 23.25
N ASN A 250 8.34 14.40 22.81
CA ASN A 250 9.75 14.18 23.10
C ASN A 250 10.67 14.57 21.93
N ASN A 251 10.12 15.09 20.81
CA ASN A 251 10.85 15.55 19.62
C ASN A 251 11.76 14.49 19.00
N ARG A 252 11.29 13.24 18.94
CA ARG A 252 12.09 12.11 18.46
C ARG A 252 11.25 11.05 17.76
N VAL A 253 11.93 10.13 17.06
CA VAL A 253 11.38 8.88 16.57
C VAL A 253 12.02 7.71 17.31
N GLN A 254 11.18 6.86 17.89
CA GLN A 254 11.61 5.64 18.58
C GLN A 254 11.40 4.42 17.68
N ARG A 255 12.45 3.62 17.48
CA ARG A 255 12.39 2.33 16.78
C ARG A 255 12.32 1.18 17.78
N PHE A 256 11.35 0.30 17.61
CA PHE A 256 11.14 -0.91 18.41
C PHE A 256 11.35 -2.15 17.55
N ALA A 257 12.18 -3.08 18.02
CA ALA A 257 12.30 -4.40 17.40
C ALA A 257 10.98 -5.19 17.54
N PRO A 258 10.70 -6.15 16.64
CA PRO A 258 9.54 -7.03 16.78
C PRO A 258 9.44 -7.62 18.18
N ASN A 259 8.28 -7.44 18.83
CA ASN A 259 7.98 -7.88 20.20
C ASN A 259 8.81 -7.22 21.32
N SER A 260 9.59 -6.17 21.03
CA SER A 260 10.29 -5.37 22.05
C SER A 260 9.42 -4.20 22.51
N THR A 261 9.39 -3.95 23.82
CA THR A 261 8.84 -2.72 24.40
C THR A 261 9.91 -1.67 24.69
N ASN A 262 11.18 -1.97 24.39
CA ASN A 262 12.31 -1.06 24.52
C ASN A 262 12.63 -0.44 23.16
N GLY A 263 12.54 0.88 23.07
CA GLY A 263 12.76 1.65 21.85
C GLY A 263 14.14 2.30 21.82
N THR A 264 14.71 2.40 20.62
CA THR A 264 15.95 3.14 20.36
C THR A 264 15.63 4.43 19.62
N THR A 265 16.13 5.58 20.08
CA THR A 265 16.01 6.83 19.32
C THR A 265 16.80 6.68 18.02
N VAL A 266 16.13 6.83 16.88
CA VAL A 266 16.75 6.76 15.54
C VAL A 266 16.74 8.09 14.80
N VAL A 267 15.80 8.98 15.15
CA VAL A 267 15.74 10.35 14.63
C VAL A 267 15.46 11.30 15.78
N GLY A 268 16.07 12.48 15.72
CA GLY A 268 15.92 13.54 16.71
C GLY A 268 16.92 13.45 17.86
N THR A 269 17.04 14.55 18.61
CA THR A 269 17.85 14.66 19.82
C THR A 269 16.95 15.01 21.00
N THR A 270 17.46 14.88 22.22
CA THR A 270 16.75 15.36 23.40
C THR A 270 16.49 16.86 23.30
N GLY A 271 15.22 17.25 23.31
CA GLY A 271 14.78 18.64 23.25
C GLY A 271 14.52 19.15 21.83
N SER A 272 13.76 20.24 21.76
CA SER A 272 13.39 20.87 20.49
C SER A 272 14.55 21.69 19.91
N THR A 273 14.81 21.55 18.60
CA THR A 273 15.79 22.35 17.87
C THR A 273 15.44 22.44 16.38
N ASN A 274 15.91 23.50 15.72
CA ASN A 274 15.79 23.68 14.27
C ASN A 274 17.01 23.14 13.49
N ALA A 275 18.04 22.63 14.18
CA ALA A 275 19.16 21.95 13.54
C ALA A 275 18.68 20.66 12.84
N LEU A 276 19.35 20.25 11.77
CA LEU A 276 19.07 18.98 11.08
C LEU A 276 19.51 17.75 11.90
N THR A 277 19.99 17.92 13.12
CA THR A 277 20.20 16.84 14.10
C THR A 277 18.93 16.50 14.89
N GLY A 278 17.99 17.44 14.97
CA GLY A 278 16.83 17.35 15.87
C GLY A 278 15.52 17.73 15.22
N LEU A 279 14.46 17.67 16.02
CA LEU A 279 13.08 17.93 15.60
C LEU A 279 12.43 18.93 16.57
N ASN A 280 11.26 19.44 16.19
CA ASN A 280 10.37 20.27 16.99
C ASN A 280 8.92 19.89 16.69
N GLN A 281 8.29 19.13 17.60
CA GLN A 281 6.93 18.62 17.47
C GLN A 281 6.69 17.89 16.13
N PRO A 282 7.43 16.83 15.78
CA PRO A 282 7.16 16.08 14.55
C PRO A 282 5.75 15.48 14.58
N SER A 283 5.05 15.48 13.44
CA SER A 283 3.64 15.03 13.36
C SER A 283 3.43 13.74 12.59
N ALA A 284 4.28 13.43 11.61
CA ALA A 284 4.07 12.28 10.73
C ALA A 284 5.39 11.62 10.30
N ILE A 285 5.32 10.34 9.94
CA ILE A 285 6.43 9.51 9.48
C ILE A 285 6.04 8.65 8.29
N ASP A 286 6.93 8.54 7.31
CA ASP A 286 6.88 7.47 6.31
C ASP A 286 8.29 6.93 6.02
N ILE A 287 8.39 5.71 5.51
CA ILE A 287 9.66 5.02 5.27
C ILE A 287 9.67 4.47 3.85
N ASP A 288 10.76 4.71 3.11
CA ASP A 288 10.95 4.13 1.78
C ASP A 288 11.53 2.69 1.85
N ASN A 289 11.58 2.03 0.69
CA ASN A 289 12.14 0.67 0.58
C ASN A 289 13.66 0.60 0.89
N ASN A 290 14.35 1.75 0.98
CA ASN A 290 15.75 1.81 1.39
C ASN A 290 15.89 2.03 2.91
N SER A 291 14.79 2.03 3.66
CA SER A 291 14.74 2.36 5.09
C SER A 291 15.16 3.80 5.41
N ASN A 292 15.00 4.73 4.44
CA ASN A 292 15.09 6.17 4.70
C ASN A 292 13.81 6.63 5.38
N ILE A 293 13.94 7.46 6.41
CA ILE A 293 12.84 7.93 7.25
C ILE A 293 12.50 9.37 6.86
N TYR A 294 11.26 9.61 6.46
CA TYR A 294 10.74 10.93 6.13
C TYR A 294 9.93 11.42 7.31
N ILE A 295 10.27 12.59 7.85
CA ILE A 295 9.60 13.17 9.01
C ILE A 295 9.08 14.55 8.68
N LEU A 296 7.81 14.75 8.99
CA LEU A 296 7.18 16.05 8.98
C LEU A 296 7.40 16.74 10.32
N ASP A 297 8.28 17.74 10.32
CA ASP A 297 8.76 18.46 11.50
C ASP A 297 8.02 19.79 11.63
N ILE A 298 6.74 19.75 12.01
CA ILE A 298 5.80 20.87 11.88
C ILE A 298 6.17 22.10 12.72
N GLY A 299 6.80 21.92 13.88
CA GLY A 299 7.28 23.06 14.69
C GLY A 299 8.43 23.82 14.04
N ASN A 300 9.10 23.21 13.04
CA ASN A 300 10.09 23.84 12.19
C ASN A 300 9.61 24.00 10.73
N THR A 301 8.32 23.72 10.45
CA THR A 301 7.65 23.88 9.14
C THR A 301 8.44 23.28 7.97
N ARG A 302 8.87 22.02 8.13
CA ARG A 302 9.75 21.35 7.16
C ARG A 302 9.49 19.85 7.04
N LEU A 303 9.81 19.30 5.88
CA LEU A 303 9.97 17.86 5.66
C LEU A 303 11.46 17.52 5.58
N VAL A 304 11.89 16.52 6.33
CA VAL A 304 13.29 16.13 6.43
C VAL A 304 13.42 14.62 6.28
N GLU A 305 14.41 14.18 5.50
CA GLU A 305 14.76 12.78 5.32
C GLU A 305 15.98 12.42 6.16
N TRP A 306 15.91 11.31 6.89
CA TRP A 306 17.08 10.66 7.47
C TRP A 306 17.36 9.37 6.73
N ALA A 307 18.51 9.32 6.07
CA ALA A 307 19.01 8.07 5.52
C ALA A 307 19.25 7.05 6.65
N GLN A 308 19.23 5.75 6.30
CA GLN A 308 19.42 4.70 7.29
C GLN A 308 20.72 4.91 8.11
N ASN A 309 20.61 4.96 9.43
CA ASN A 309 21.70 5.23 10.38
C ASN A 309 22.37 6.61 10.28
N ALA A 310 21.78 7.56 9.55
CA ALA A 310 22.28 8.93 9.51
C ALA A 310 22.14 9.61 10.87
N THR A 311 23.13 10.43 11.24
CA THR A 311 23.07 11.26 12.46
C THR A 311 22.39 12.61 12.23
N ASN A 312 22.24 13.02 10.97
CA ASN A 312 21.64 14.27 10.53
C ASN A 312 20.66 14.01 9.40
N GLY A 313 19.61 14.81 9.33
CA GLY A 313 18.64 14.80 8.25
C GLY A 313 19.06 15.68 7.08
N THR A 314 18.42 15.44 5.95
CA THR A 314 18.50 16.23 4.72
C THR A 314 17.18 16.97 4.54
N LEU A 315 17.23 18.29 4.45
CA LEU A 315 16.04 19.11 4.22
C LEU A 315 15.49 18.84 2.81
N LEU A 316 14.23 18.42 2.72
CA LEU A 316 13.56 18.18 1.44
C LEU A 316 12.61 19.32 1.06
N ILE A 317 11.86 19.84 2.04
CA ILE A 317 10.88 20.91 1.86
C ILE A 317 10.91 21.82 3.08
N SER A 318 10.82 23.13 2.87
CA SER A 318 10.64 24.13 3.93
C SER A 318 9.62 25.15 3.46
N ASP A 319 8.44 25.17 4.06
CA ASP A 319 7.35 26.07 3.68
C ASP A 319 6.44 26.35 4.88
N ASN A 320 6.00 27.60 5.03
CA ASN A 320 5.17 28.02 6.17
C ASN A 320 3.80 27.33 6.22
N SER A 321 3.32 26.79 5.10
CA SER A 321 2.10 25.98 5.08
C SER A 321 2.24 24.71 5.91
N LEU A 322 3.47 24.22 6.16
CA LEU A 322 3.71 22.95 6.86
C LEU A 322 3.56 23.02 8.39
N ASN A 323 2.82 23.98 8.92
CA ASN A 323 2.72 24.27 10.35
C ASN A 323 1.50 23.64 11.05
N ASN A 324 0.56 23.07 10.30
CA ASN A 324 -0.66 22.43 10.79
C ASN A 324 -0.95 21.14 10.02
N ASP A 325 0.12 20.43 9.64
CA ASP A 325 0.02 19.19 8.87
C ASP A 325 -0.06 17.97 9.79
N TYR A 326 -0.83 16.98 9.37
CA TYR A 326 -1.12 15.82 10.21
C TYR A 326 -0.41 14.55 9.77
N ASP A 327 -0.43 14.26 8.47
CA ASP A 327 -0.01 12.97 7.93
C ASP A 327 0.78 13.15 6.62
N ILE A 328 1.67 12.20 6.32
CA ILE A 328 2.46 12.16 5.09
C ILE A 328 2.40 10.78 4.44
N LEU A 329 2.51 10.75 3.12
CA LEU A 329 2.50 9.49 2.38
C LEU A 329 3.36 9.59 1.12
N LEU A 330 4.41 8.77 1.04
CA LEU A 330 5.25 8.66 -0.13
C LEU A 330 4.43 8.15 -1.33
N VAL A 331 4.63 8.77 -2.48
CA VAL A 331 3.93 8.38 -3.70
C VAL A 331 4.57 7.11 -4.27
N PRO A 332 3.82 6.00 -4.43
CA PRO A 332 4.36 4.76 -4.96
C PRO A 332 4.95 4.97 -6.36
N ASN A 333 6.09 4.32 -6.62
CA ASN A 333 6.85 4.44 -7.88
C ASN A 333 7.35 5.86 -8.18
N SER A 334 7.31 6.78 -7.21
CA SER A 334 7.99 8.06 -7.26
C SER A 334 9.17 8.05 -6.29
N SER A 335 10.28 8.67 -6.69
CA SER A 335 11.45 8.82 -5.82
C SER A 335 11.55 10.20 -5.17
N ASN A 336 10.62 11.11 -5.50
CA ASN A 336 10.73 12.51 -5.07
C ASN A 336 9.39 13.19 -4.79
N GLN A 337 8.32 12.44 -4.61
CA GLN A 337 7.00 12.99 -4.35
C GLN A 337 6.36 12.42 -3.09
N ILE A 338 5.61 13.28 -2.41
CA ILE A 338 4.94 12.96 -1.16
C ILE A 338 3.61 13.71 -1.08
N TYR A 339 2.57 13.04 -0.61
CA TYR A 339 1.34 13.68 -0.18
C TYR A 339 1.48 14.14 1.26
N ILE A 340 0.94 15.33 1.56
CA ILE A 340 0.91 15.91 2.90
C ILE A 340 -0.52 16.38 3.16
N SER A 341 -1.13 15.94 4.26
CA SER A 341 -2.43 16.46 4.68
C SER A 341 -2.27 17.76 5.45
N ASN A 342 -2.88 18.82 4.94
CA ASN A 342 -2.76 20.16 5.50
C ASN A 342 -4.11 20.62 6.08
N GLN A 343 -4.18 20.73 7.41
CA GLN A 343 -5.43 21.12 8.06
C GLN A 343 -5.78 22.59 7.82
N GLY A 344 -4.79 23.49 7.89
CA GLY A 344 -5.00 24.93 7.75
C GLY A 344 -5.41 25.37 6.34
N GLY A 345 -4.95 24.65 5.32
CA GLY A 345 -5.29 24.83 3.91
C GLY A 345 -6.51 24.04 3.47
N HIS A 346 -7.09 23.23 4.36
CA HIS A 346 -8.21 22.34 4.08
C HIS A 346 -8.00 21.52 2.79
N ALA A 347 -6.80 20.94 2.64
CA ALA A 347 -6.39 20.30 1.39
C ALA A 347 -5.32 19.22 1.61
N ILE A 348 -5.13 18.35 0.61
CA ILE A 348 -3.94 17.51 0.49
C ILE A 348 -2.99 18.16 -0.52
N TYR A 349 -1.73 18.33 -0.13
CA TYR A 349 -0.68 18.84 -1.00
C TYR A 349 0.17 17.70 -1.53
N LEU A 350 0.36 17.65 -2.84
CA LEU A 350 1.40 16.83 -3.45
C LEU A 350 2.63 17.71 -3.62
N TRP A 351 3.70 17.37 -2.92
CA TRP A 351 4.98 18.05 -3.05
C TRP A 351 5.95 17.24 -3.88
N THR A 352 6.82 17.97 -4.59
CA THR A 352 8.05 17.42 -5.17
C THR A 352 9.22 17.91 -4.33
N PHE A 353 10.16 17.03 -3.97
CA PHE A 353 11.30 17.41 -3.12
C PHE A 353 12.13 18.53 -3.77
N GLY A 354 12.51 19.52 -2.96
CA GLY A 354 13.22 20.72 -3.40
C GLY A 354 12.36 21.79 -4.08
N ALA A 355 11.06 21.56 -4.28
CA ALA A 355 10.15 22.58 -4.80
C ALA A 355 9.87 23.68 -3.77
N SER A 356 9.54 24.88 -4.25
CA SER A 356 9.16 26.04 -3.42
C SER A 356 7.65 26.18 -3.21
N SER A 357 6.85 25.29 -3.79
CA SER A 357 5.39 25.25 -3.65
C SER A 357 4.88 23.84 -3.97
N PRO A 358 3.67 23.46 -3.51
CA PRO A 358 3.06 22.19 -3.90
C PRO A 358 2.96 22.05 -5.43
N SER A 359 3.23 20.85 -5.92
CA SER A 359 3.04 20.47 -7.32
C SER A 359 1.57 20.31 -7.69
N MET A 360 0.74 19.94 -6.71
CA MET A 360 -0.72 19.86 -6.85
C MET A 360 -1.38 20.06 -5.49
N THR A 361 -2.59 20.63 -5.51
CA THR A 361 -3.46 20.79 -4.34
C THR A 361 -4.79 20.10 -4.59
N LEU A 362 -5.13 19.14 -3.73
CA LEU A 362 -6.41 18.41 -3.76
C LEU A 362 -7.31 18.97 -2.67
N GLN A 363 -8.39 19.63 -3.07
CA GLN A 363 -9.34 20.27 -2.15
C GLN A 363 -10.79 20.03 -2.54
N THR A 364 -11.09 19.96 -3.84
CA THR A 364 -12.46 19.86 -4.35
C THR A 364 -13.03 18.47 -4.14
N VAL A 365 -14.30 18.40 -3.72
CA VAL A 365 -15.07 17.16 -3.55
C VAL A 365 -16.40 17.31 -4.29
N ASN A 366 -16.83 16.26 -5.00
CA ASN A 366 -18.08 16.26 -5.74
C ASN A 366 -19.28 15.95 -4.82
N ASP A 367 -19.64 16.91 -3.99
CA ASP A 367 -20.74 16.81 -3.04
C ASP A 367 -21.31 18.20 -2.67
N SER A 368 -22.26 18.26 -1.72
CA SER A 368 -22.84 19.53 -1.26
C SER A 368 -21.86 20.47 -0.53
N GLN A 369 -20.88 19.93 0.19
CA GLN A 369 -19.87 20.70 0.93
C GLN A 369 -18.76 21.22 0.00
N ASN A 370 -18.56 20.57 -1.15
CA ASN A 370 -17.65 20.94 -2.25
C ASN A 370 -16.14 20.98 -1.92
N THR A 371 -15.75 20.99 -0.64
CA THR A 371 -14.35 21.03 -0.21
C THR A 371 -14.06 20.09 0.96
N LEU A 372 -12.79 19.74 1.14
CA LEU A 372 -12.30 19.16 2.39
C LEU A 372 -12.40 20.17 3.55
N ASN A 373 -12.37 19.68 4.78
CA ASN A 373 -12.37 20.45 6.01
C ASN A 373 -11.52 19.78 7.10
N ASN A 374 -10.31 20.33 7.32
CA ASN A 374 -9.31 19.80 8.26
C ASN A 374 -8.98 18.32 7.97
N PRO A 375 -8.52 17.98 6.76
CA PRO A 375 -8.15 16.60 6.45
C PRO A 375 -7.00 16.13 7.34
N THR A 376 -7.01 14.85 7.69
CA THR A 376 -6.03 14.22 8.61
C THR A 376 -5.36 13.04 7.94
N GLY A 377 -5.67 11.82 8.34
CA GLY A 377 -5.05 10.61 7.80
C GLY A 377 -5.27 10.44 6.31
N ILE A 378 -4.23 10.01 5.63
CA ILE A 378 -4.24 9.69 4.20
C ILE A 378 -3.70 8.28 3.95
N VAL A 379 -4.27 7.57 2.99
CA VAL A 379 -3.80 6.23 2.62
C VAL A 379 -4.06 5.97 1.14
N LEU A 380 -3.21 5.17 0.51
CA LEU A 380 -3.41 4.71 -0.85
C LEU A 380 -3.94 3.27 -0.85
N ASP A 381 -4.87 2.98 -1.77
CA ASP A 381 -5.17 1.59 -2.10
C ASP A 381 -4.10 1.01 -3.07
N PRO A 382 -4.08 -0.32 -3.30
CA PRO A 382 -3.16 -0.95 -4.26
C PRO A 382 -3.34 -0.53 -5.73
N TYR A 383 -4.39 0.24 -6.05
CA TYR A 383 -4.62 0.80 -7.38
C TYR A 383 -4.11 2.25 -7.51
N GLY A 384 -3.65 2.85 -6.41
CA GLY A 384 -3.13 4.23 -6.36
C GLY A 384 -4.20 5.30 -6.09
N ASN A 385 -5.42 4.92 -5.70
CA ASN A 385 -6.42 5.90 -5.28
C ASN A 385 -6.12 6.38 -3.87
N LEU A 386 -6.15 7.70 -3.66
CA LEU A 386 -5.86 8.34 -2.39
C LEU A 386 -7.15 8.51 -1.58
N TYR A 387 -7.16 8.00 -0.36
CA TYR A 387 -8.25 8.15 0.59
C TYR A 387 -7.84 9.14 1.68
N VAL A 388 -8.78 9.99 2.06
CA VAL A 388 -8.56 11.12 2.96
C VAL A 388 -9.62 11.09 4.05
N ALA A 389 -9.18 11.11 5.31
CA ALA A 389 -10.04 11.34 6.46
C ALA A 389 -10.37 12.84 6.52
N ASP A 390 -11.57 13.19 6.03
CA ASP A 390 -12.07 14.55 6.01
C ASP A 390 -12.78 14.86 7.34
N ARG A 391 -11.96 15.16 8.35
CA ARG A 391 -12.29 15.06 9.78
C ARG A 391 -13.55 15.82 10.17
N PHE A 392 -13.61 17.12 9.88
CA PHE A 392 -14.73 17.96 10.31
C PHE A 392 -15.93 17.94 9.38
N ASN A 393 -15.82 17.24 8.25
CA ASN A 393 -16.97 16.84 7.44
C ASN A 393 -17.45 15.42 7.79
N HIS A 394 -16.82 14.75 8.78
CA HIS A 394 -17.17 13.41 9.27
C HIS A 394 -17.30 12.36 8.16
N ARG A 395 -16.36 12.38 7.20
CA ARG A 395 -16.40 11.53 6.01
C ARG A 395 -15.04 11.08 5.53
N VAL A 396 -15.03 10.09 4.66
CA VAL A 396 -13.87 9.63 3.92
C VAL A 396 -14.05 9.98 2.45
N VAL A 397 -13.06 10.68 1.90
CA VAL A 397 -13.04 11.13 0.50
C VAL A 397 -11.98 10.35 -0.25
N MET A 398 -12.31 9.89 -1.46
CA MET A 398 -11.38 9.24 -2.37
C MET A 398 -11.07 10.14 -3.56
N TYR A 399 -9.79 10.37 -3.83
CA TYR A 399 -9.27 10.94 -5.07
C TYR A 399 -8.71 9.80 -5.93
N CYS A 400 -9.30 9.60 -7.10
CA CYS A 400 -8.76 8.62 -8.02
C CYS A 400 -7.42 9.06 -8.60
N VAL A 401 -6.66 8.10 -9.10
CA VAL A 401 -5.42 8.36 -9.83
C VAL A 401 -5.63 9.46 -10.87
N ASN A 402 -4.81 10.52 -10.81
CA ASN A 402 -4.86 11.70 -11.67
C ASN A 402 -6.15 12.57 -11.59
N SER A 403 -7.04 12.31 -10.63
CA SER A 403 -8.21 13.17 -10.38
C SER A 403 -7.88 14.27 -9.37
N THR A 404 -8.31 15.49 -9.66
CA THR A 404 -8.25 16.61 -8.71
C THR A 404 -9.56 16.82 -7.95
N VAL A 405 -10.60 16.04 -8.28
CA VAL A 405 -11.91 16.08 -7.63
C VAL A 405 -12.16 14.76 -6.90
N GLY A 406 -12.45 14.87 -5.60
CA GLY A 406 -12.72 13.74 -4.73
C GLY A 406 -14.18 13.30 -4.78
N ILE A 407 -14.43 12.07 -4.35
CA ILE A 407 -15.76 11.47 -4.20
C ILE A 407 -15.90 10.96 -2.77
N VAL A 408 -17.05 11.19 -2.13
CA VAL A 408 -17.34 10.66 -0.79
C VAL A 408 -17.57 9.15 -0.89
N VAL A 409 -16.82 8.36 -0.11
CA VAL A 409 -16.91 6.89 -0.10
C VAL A 409 -17.49 6.32 1.20
N ALA A 410 -17.39 7.07 2.30
CA ALA A 410 -18.04 6.77 3.57
C ALA A 410 -18.34 8.08 4.30
N GLU A 411 -19.44 8.15 5.05
CA GLU A 411 -19.83 9.33 5.82
C GLU A 411 -20.59 8.94 7.08
N ASP A 412 -20.53 9.77 8.12
CA ASP A 412 -21.31 9.56 9.33
C ASP A 412 -22.80 9.84 9.06
N ASN A 413 -23.62 8.82 9.25
CA ASN A 413 -25.07 8.92 9.09
C ASN A 413 -25.82 9.04 10.43
N ASN A 414 -25.15 9.55 11.48
CA ASN A 414 -25.67 9.55 12.86
C ASN A 414 -26.14 8.16 13.33
N SER A 415 -25.46 7.11 12.86
CA SER A 415 -25.76 5.72 13.15
C SER A 415 -24.58 5.05 13.87
N VAL A 416 -24.81 3.90 14.50
CA VAL A 416 -23.73 3.12 15.13
C VAL A 416 -23.30 2.02 14.16
N PRO A 417 -22.00 1.87 13.88
CA PRO A 417 -20.87 2.64 14.40
C PRO A 417 -20.75 4.03 13.78
N SER A 418 -20.45 5.03 14.62
CA SER A 418 -20.26 6.41 14.17
C SER A 418 -18.88 6.61 13.55
N LEU A 419 -18.85 7.36 12.45
CA LEU A 419 -17.67 7.82 11.72
C LEU A 419 -17.33 9.28 12.06
N GLN A 420 -17.84 9.85 13.16
CA GLN A 420 -17.55 11.24 13.54
C GLN A 420 -16.06 11.45 13.80
N GLU A 421 -15.51 12.45 13.11
CA GLU A 421 -14.10 12.86 13.20
C GLU A 421 -13.15 11.71 12.86
N PRO A 422 -13.18 11.22 11.59
CA PRO A 422 -12.17 10.28 11.14
C PRO A 422 -10.80 10.95 11.22
N VAL A 423 -9.80 10.22 11.75
CA VAL A 423 -8.44 10.72 11.97
C VAL A 423 -7.36 9.92 11.26
N ALA A 424 -7.56 8.61 11.11
CA ALA A 424 -6.63 7.73 10.39
C ALA A 424 -7.40 6.66 9.62
N LEU A 425 -6.82 6.23 8.51
CA LEU A 425 -7.40 5.26 7.59
C LEU A 425 -6.41 4.14 7.32
N ALA A 426 -6.91 2.92 7.15
CA ALA A 426 -6.10 1.80 6.71
C ALA A 426 -6.94 0.80 5.90
N PHE A 427 -6.28 -0.04 5.13
CA PHE A 427 -6.90 -1.16 4.42
C PHE A 427 -6.33 -2.49 4.90
N ASP A 428 -7.17 -3.52 4.92
CA ASP A 428 -6.67 -4.91 4.96
C ASP A 428 -6.44 -5.46 3.54
N SER A 429 -5.92 -6.69 3.46
CA SER A 429 -5.63 -7.37 2.19
C SER A 429 -6.86 -7.59 1.30
N ASP A 430 -8.06 -7.58 1.89
CA ASP A 430 -9.34 -7.74 1.18
C ASP A 430 -9.92 -6.38 0.73
N LEU A 431 -9.20 -5.27 0.99
CA LEU A 431 -9.61 -3.89 0.76
C LEU A 431 -10.84 -3.47 1.57
N ASN A 432 -11.03 -4.05 2.76
CA ASN A 432 -11.94 -3.47 3.74
C ASN A 432 -11.32 -2.18 4.29
N LEU A 433 -12.12 -1.12 4.38
CA LEU A 433 -11.67 0.17 4.90
C LEU A 433 -11.79 0.18 6.42
N TYR A 434 -10.73 0.58 7.11
CA TYR A 434 -10.73 0.81 8.55
C TYR A 434 -10.61 2.30 8.79
N VAL A 435 -11.51 2.82 9.62
CA VAL A 435 -11.57 4.24 9.97
C VAL A 435 -11.39 4.38 11.47
N LEU A 436 -10.30 4.99 11.90
CA LEU A 436 -10.10 5.41 13.28
C LEU A 436 -10.85 6.73 13.49
N THR A 437 -11.67 6.80 14.54
CA THR A 437 -12.43 7.99 14.89
C THR A 437 -12.00 8.55 16.23
N ARG A 438 -11.96 9.89 16.33
CA ARG A 438 -11.41 10.57 17.51
C ARG A 438 -12.38 10.61 18.69
N ASP A 439 -13.63 10.99 18.45
CA ASP A 439 -14.59 11.29 19.52
C ASP A 439 -14.94 10.07 20.37
N ASN A 440 -15.27 8.97 19.69
CA ASN A 440 -15.60 7.71 20.36
C ASN A 440 -14.36 6.87 20.69
N GLY A 441 -13.19 7.22 20.15
CA GLY A 441 -11.96 6.46 20.33
C GLY A 441 -12.12 5.00 19.86
N GLN A 442 -12.51 4.82 18.59
CA GLN A 442 -12.82 3.51 18.04
C GLN A 442 -12.28 3.34 16.61
N VAL A 443 -12.06 2.10 16.21
CA VAL A 443 -11.77 1.73 14.83
C VAL A 443 -13.00 1.02 14.27
N VAL A 444 -13.51 1.55 13.17
CA VAL A 444 -14.66 1.02 12.43
C VAL A 444 -14.16 0.33 11.17
N LYS A 445 -14.43 -0.96 11.02
CA LYS A 445 -14.22 -1.72 9.79
C LYS A 445 -15.46 -1.60 8.91
N LEU A 446 -15.29 -1.12 7.69
CA LEU A 446 -16.31 -1.10 6.64
C LEU A 446 -15.97 -2.19 5.61
N PRO A 447 -16.76 -3.27 5.50
CA PRO A 447 -16.49 -4.34 4.55
C PRO A 447 -16.66 -3.87 3.10
N ARG A 448 -15.78 -4.30 2.19
CA ARG A 448 -15.94 -4.04 0.75
C ARG A 448 -17.15 -4.81 0.20
N ILE A 449 -17.90 -4.21 -0.74
CA ILE A 449 -19.08 -4.81 -1.41
C ILE A 449 -18.99 -4.80 -2.92
#